data_AF-A0A3N0DHM0-F1
#
_entry.id   AF-A0A3N0DHM0-F1
#
_cell.length_a   1.000
_cell.length_b   1.000
_cell.length_c   1.000
_cell.angle_alpha   90.00
_cell.angle_beta   90.00
_cell.angle_gamma   90.00
#
_symmetry.space_group_name_H-M   'P 1'
#
loop_
_entity.id
_entity.type
_entity.pdbx_description
1 polymer ?
#
loop_
_entity_poly.entity_id
_entity_poly.type
_entity_poly.pdbx_seq_one_letter_code
_entity_poly.pdbx_strand_id
1 'polypeptide(L)'
;MGVFKTRKNKKFSYTPRYYKSDKEGSPFQMEGRFEKFRRATGDSKGLKNKINNALEDMKGNPDRRANRTVLIIAIILILLFLFIIDFDLSIFTFKI
;
A
#
# COMPACT_ATOMS: atom_id res chain seq x y z
N MET A 1 -5.98 14.23 -25.94
CA MET A 1 -5.30 14.45 -24.64
C MET A 1 -6.37 14.80 -23.62
N GLY A 2 -6.64 13.93 -22.65
CA GLY A 2 -7.67 14.19 -21.64
C GLY A 2 -7.18 15.15 -20.55
N VAL A 3 -8.10 15.98 -20.05
CA VAL A 3 -7.87 17.09 -19.10
C VAL A 3 -7.16 16.66 -17.80
N PHE A 4 -7.18 15.37 -17.45
CA PHE A 4 -6.59 14.85 -16.21
C PHE A 4 -5.29 14.03 -16.39
N LYS A 5 -4.66 14.05 -17.57
CA LYS A 5 -3.45 13.26 -17.82
C LYS A 5 -2.21 14.14 -17.80
N THR A 6 -1.53 14.21 -16.66
CA THR A 6 -0.22 14.85 -16.55
C THR A 6 0.80 14.11 -17.40
N ARG A 7 1.68 14.87 -18.06
CA ARG A 7 2.77 14.31 -18.86
C ARG A 7 3.75 13.62 -17.91
N LYS A 8 4.09 12.37 -18.21
CA LYS A 8 5.08 11.63 -17.42
C LYS A 8 6.49 12.16 -17.67
N ASN A 9 7.33 12.13 -16.64
CA ASN A 9 8.74 12.49 -16.77
C ASN A 9 9.43 11.58 -17.80
N LYS A 10 10.26 12.17 -18.65
CA LYS A 10 11.07 11.43 -19.62
C LYS A 10 12.09 10.58 -18.85
N LYS A 11 12.07 9.26 -19.04
CA LYS A 11 13.10 8.36 -18.51
C LYS A 11 14.21 8.23 -19.56
N PHE A 12 15.47 8.41 -19.15
CA PHE A 12 16.62 8.23 -20.04
C PHE A 12 17.02 6.74 -20.04
N SER A 13 16.81 6.05 -21.16
CA SER A 13 17.24 4.67 -21.33
C SER A 13 18.66 4.65 -21.92
N TYR A 14 19.67 4.53 -21.08
CA TYR A 14 21.05 4.32 -21.52
C TYR A 14 21.37 2.83 -21.63
N THR A 15 21.75 2.37 -22.82
CA THR A 15 22.26 1.02 -23.07
C THR A 15 23.79 1.06 -23.27
N PRO A 16 24.60 0.67 -22.27
CA PRO A 16 26.04 0.63 -22.41
C PRO A 16 26.51 -0.39 -23.48
N ARG A 17 27.48 0.00 -24.32
CA ARG A 17 27.98 -0.84 -25.45
C ARG A 17 28.75 -2.10 -25.02
N TYR A 18 29.41 -2.08 -23.87
CA TYR A 18 30.32 -3.15 -23.43
C TYR A 18 29.86 -3.88 -22.16
N TYR A 19 28.69 -3.53 -21.65
CA TYR A 19 28.21 -4.06 -20.38
C TYR A 19 27.14 -5.12 -20.65
N LYS A 20 27.45 -6.36 -20.29
CA LYS A 20 26.50 -7.49 -20.27
C LYS A 20 26.03 -7.66 -18.84
N SER A 21 24.80 -7.26 -18.53
CA SER A 21 24.16 -7.66 -17.26
C SER A 21 23.05 -8.66 -17.52
N ASP A 22 23.09 -9.76 -16.76
CA ASP A 22 22.04 -10.78 -16.73
C ASP A 22 20.81 -10.33 -15.91
N LYS A 23 20.75 -9.07 -15.49
CA LYS A 23 19.65 -8.46 -14.73
C LYS A 23 18.94 -7.43 -15.60
N GLU A 24 17.61 -7.46 -15.62
CA GLU A 24 16.78 -6.44 -16.28
C GLU A 24 17.04 -5.06 -15.66
N GLY A 25 17.63 -4.15 -16.44
CA GLY A 25 17.85 -2.75 -16.04
C GLY A 25 19.22 -2.19 -16.47
N SER A 26 19.33 -0.87 -16.66
CA SER A 26 20.65 -0.26 -16.88
C SER A 26 21.33 -0.01 -15.53
N PRO A 27 22.65 -0.25 -15.40
CA PRO A 27 23.39 -0.08 -14.14
C PRO A 27 23.45 1.40 -13.69
N PHE A 28 23.06 2.32 -14.57
CA PHE A 28 23.00 3.76 -14.33
C PHE A 28 21.58 4.23 -13.98
N GLN A 29 20.59 3.34 -13.94
CA GLN A 29 19.28 3.68 -13.39
C GLN A 29 19.45 3.86 -11.88
N MET A 30 19.39 5.11 -11.43
CA MET A 30 19.26 5.46 -10.02
C MET A 30 17.85 5.09 -9.56
N GLU A 31 17.58 3.80 -9.42
CA GLU A 31 16.39 3.35 -8.71
C GLU A 31 16.58 3.65 -7.22
N GLY A 32 15.64 4.37 -6.60
CA GLY A 32 15.67 4.58 -5.16
C GLY A 32 15.66 3.23 -4.43
N ARG A 33 16.34 3.12 -3.27
CA ARG A 33 16.41 1.88 -2.47
C ARG A 33 15.03 1.27 -2.16
N PHE A 34 14.01 2.11 -2.13
CA PHE A 34 12.63 1.73 -1.83
C PHE A 34 11.76 1.53 -3.08
N GLU A 35 12.27 1.82 -4.28
CA GLU A 35 11.51 1.71 -5.53
C GLU A 35 11.13 0.25 -5.82
N LYS A 36 12.05 -0.68 -5.56
CA LYS A 36 11.87 -2.14 -5.77
C LYS A 36 10.83 -2.77 -4.84
N PHE A 37 10.58 -2.15 -3.69
CA PHE A 37 9.62 -2.63 -2.70
C PHE A 37 8.26 -1.93 -2.83
N ARG A 38 8.13 -0.92 -3.72
CA ARG A 38 6.91 -0.13 -3.89
C ARG A 38 6.02 -0.69 -5.00
N ARG A 39 5.23 -1.72 -4.69
CA ARG A 39 4.17 -2.23 -5.60
C ARG A 39 3.09 -1.17 -5.89
N ALA A 40 2.82 -0.30 -4.92
CA ALA A 40 1.75 0.71 -4.98
C ALA A 40 2.01 1.91 -5.91
N THR A 41 3.23 2.11 -6.44
CA THR A 41 3.59 3.29 -7.26
C THR A 41 4.00 2.94 -8.69
N GLY A 42 3.84 1.68 -9.10
CA GLY A 42 3.96 1.30 -10.50
C GLY A 42 2.69 1.64 -11.25
N ASP A 43 2.64 2.84 -11.86
CA ASP A 43 1.78 3.25 -12.98
C ASP A 43 0.50 2.41 -13.19
N SER A 44 -0.31 2.27 -12.14
CA SER A 44 -1.38 1.27 -12.10
C SER A 44 -2.54 1.82 -12.92
N LYS A 45 -2.57 1.44 -14.21
CA LYS A 45 -3.65 1.81 -15.13
C LYS A 45 -4.97 1.23 -14.59
N GLY A 46 -5.76 2.07 -13.90
CA GLY A 46 -7.16 1.81 -13.56
C GLY A 46 -7.46 1.40 -12.11
N LEU A 47 -8.70 1.67 -11.68
CA LEU A 47 -9.23 1.41 -10.33
C LEU A 47 -9.13 -0.08 -9.95
N LYS A 48 -9.42 -0.97 -10.90
CA LYS A 48 -9.38 -2.44 -10.72
C LYS A 48 -7.99 -2.93 -10.32
N ASN A 49 -6.95 -2.48 -11.03
CA ASN A 49 -5.57 -2.85 -10.73
C ASN A 49 -5.13 -2.29 -9.36
N LYS A 50 -5.64 -1.11 -8.98
CA LYS A 50 -5.37 -0.52 -7.66
C LYS A 50 -5.96 -1.36 -6.52
N ILE A 51 -7.18 -1.88 -6.70
CA ILE A 51 -7.84 -2.77 -5.73
C ILE A 51 -7.11 -4.12 -5.67
N ASN A 52 -6.82 -4.73 -6.82
CA ASN A 52 -6.12 -6.02 -6.87
C ASN A 52 -4.72 -5.94 -6.24
N ASN A 53 -3.94 -4.91 -6.56
CA ASN A 53 -2.63 -4.71 -5.95
C ASN A 53 -2.73 -4.49 -4.43
N ALA A 54 -3.73 -3.73 -3.96
CA ALA A 54 -3.95 -3.54 -2.52
C ALA A 54 -4.31 -4.85 -1.80
N LEU A 55 -5.12 -5.71 -2.43
CA LEU A 55 -5.46 -7.04 -1.91
C LEU A 55 -4.24 -7.97 -1.91
N GLU A 56 -3.40 -7.90 -2.93
CA GLU A 56 -2.19 -8.71 -3.03
C GLU A 56 -1.12 -8.26 -2.01
N ASP A 57 -0.95 -6.94 -1.83
CA ASP A 57 -0.08 -6.36 -0.80
C ASP A 57 -0.56 -6.71 0.62
N MET A 58 -1.87 -6.70 0.85
CA MET A 58 -2.47 -7.14 2.12
C MET A 58 -2.20 -8.62 2.42
N LYS A 59 -2.14 -9.47 1.39
CA LYS A 59 -1.78 -10.89 1.52
C LYS A 59 -0.28 -11.11 1.68
N GLY A 60 0.54 -10.27 1.07
CA GLY A 60 2.00 -10.43 0.98
C GLY A 60 2.79 -9.94 2.19
N ASN A 61 2.17 -9.19 3.11
CA ASN A 61 2.87 -8.61 4.26
C ASN A 61 2.44 -9.26 5.59
N PRO A 62 3.16 -10.31 6.07
CA PRO A 62 2.78 -11.09 7.24
C PRO A 62 3.30 -10.49 8.55
N ASP A 63 3.39 -9.16 8.67
CA ASP A 63 3.74 -8.48 9.93
C ASP A 63 2.56 -8.54 10.91
N ARG A 64 2.24 -9.76 11.36
CA ARG A 64 1.16 -10.08 12.31
C ARG A 64 1.28 -9.28 13.61
N ARG A 65 2.49 -8.89 14.01
CA ARG A 65 2.74 -8.05 15.19
C ARG A 65 2.24 -6.61 15.01
N ALA A 66 2.49 -6.00 13.85
CA ALA A 66 2.03 -4.64 13.57
C ALA A 66 0.49 -4.60 13.53
N ASN A 67 -0.14 -5.56 12.82
CA ASN A 67 -1.60 -5.67 12.77
C ASN A 67 -2.24 -5.90 14.14
N ARG A 68 -1.63 -6.73 15.00
CA ARG A 68 -2.14 -6.94 16.36
C ARG A 68 -2.08 -5.66 17.19
N THR A 69 -1.00 -4.89 17.09
CA THR A 69 -0.84 -3.64 17.84
C THR A 69 -1.87 -2.60 17.41
N VAL A 70 -2.05 -2.42 16.09
CA VAL A 70 -3.06 -1.51 15.54
C VAL A 70 -4.47 -1.91 15.96
N LEU A 71 -4.79 -3.21 15.95
CA LEU A 71 -6.09 -3.72 16.39
C LEU A 71 -6.32 -3.48 17.89
N ILE A 72 -5.31 -3.71 18.73
CA ILE A 72 -5.40 -3.41 20.18
C ILE A 72 -5.65 -1.92 20.41
N ILE A 73 -4.93 -1.04 19.71
CA ILE A 73 -5.11 0.41 19.81
C ILE A 73 -6.54 0.80 19.39
N ALA A 74 -7.05 0.24 18.28
CA ALA A 74 -8.40 0.51 17.80
C ALA A 74 -9.47 0.09 18.82
N ILE A 75 -9.35 -1.09 19.43
CA ILE A 75 -10.29 -1.56 20.47
C ILE A 75 -10.25 -0.63 21.69
N ILE A 76 -9.06 -0.24 22.15
CA ILE A 76 -8.92 0.66 23.32
C ILE A 76 -9.59 2.00 23.03
N LEU A 77 -9.33 2.59 21.85
CA LEU A 77 -9.94 3.87 21.47
C LEU A 77 -11.47 3.80 21.40
N ILE A 78 -12.02 2.70 20.86
CA ILE A 78 -13.46 2.48 20.81
C ILE A 78 -14.04 2.37 22.22
N LEU A 79 -13.41 1.59 23.11
CA LEU A 79 -13.85 1.45 24.51
C LEU A 79 -13.80 2.79 25.25
N LEU A 80 -12.74 3.58 25.06
CA LEU A 80 -12.58 4.88 25.70
C LEU A 80 -13.65 5.87 25.19
N PHE A 81 -13.92 5.85 23.88
CA PHE A 81 -15.00 6.63 23.30
C PHE A 81 -16.37 6.24 23.88
N LEU A 82 -16.69 4.94 23.91
CA LEU A 82 -17.95 4.41 24.46
C LEU A 82 -18.11 4.76 25.94
N PHE A 83 -17.01 4.77 26.70
CA PHE A 83 -17.01 5.14 28.11
C PHE A 83 -17.31 6.63 28.32
N ILE A 84 -16.76 7.54 27.49
CA ILE A 84 -17.00 8.99 27.62
C ILE A 84 -18.47 9.37 27.43
N ILE A 85 -19.18 8.63 26.57
CA ILE A 85 -20.59 8.92 26.24
C ILE A 85 -21.59 8.09 27.05
N ASP A 86 -21.13 7.32 28.04
CA ASP A 86 -21.94 6.35 28.79
C ASP A 86 -22.80 5.45 27.86
N PHE A 87 -22.19 4.94 26.78
CA PHE A 87 -22.92 4.17 25.78
C PHE A 87 -23.41 2.84 26.36
N ASP A 88 -24.72 2.61 26.29
CA ASP A 88 -25.32 1.36 26.74
C ASP A 88 -25.05 0.21 25.75
N LEU A 89 -24.14 -0.69 26.12
CA LEU A 89 -23.78 -1.88 25.34
C LEU A 89 -24.87 -2.95 25.35
N SER A 90 -25.85 -2.86 26.24
CA SER A 90 -26.93 -3.85 26.35
C SER A 90 -27.88 -3.84 25.14
N ILE A 91 -27.88 -2.75 24.36
CA ILE A 91 -28.62 -2.64 23.09
C ILE A 91 -28.23 -3.73 22.07
N PHE A 92 -27.03 -4.31 22.18
CA PHE A 92 -26.56 -5.38 21.30
C PHE A 92 -26.88 -6.78 21.83
N THR A 93 -27.40 -6.92 23.05
CA THR A 93 -27.88 -8.20 23.57
C THR A 93 -29.31 -8.43 23.10
N PHE A 94 -29.48 -9.06 21.94
CA PHE A 94 -30.78 -9.52 21.50
C PHE A 94 -31.26 -10.63 22.44
N LYS A 95 -32.22 -10.28 23.31
CA LYS A 95 -32.86 -11.23 24.22
C LYS A 95 -33.85 -12.08 23.41
N ILE A 96 -33.50 -13.34 23.20
CA ILE A 96 -34.45 -14.40 22.77
C ILE A 96 -35.37 -14.74 23.94
#